data_AF-A0A968BDA1-F1
#
_entry.id   AF-A0A968BDA1-F1
#
_cell.length_a   1.000
_cell.length_b   1.000
_cell.length_c   1.000
_cell.angle_alpha   90.00
_cell.angle_beta   90.00
_cell.angle_gamma   90.00
#
_symmetry.space_group_name_H-M   'P 1'
#
loop_
_entity.id
_entity.type
_entity.pdbx_description
1 polymer ?
#
loop_
_entity_poly.entity_id
_entity_poly.type
_entity_poly.pdbx_seq_one_letter_code
_entity_poly.pdbx_strand_id
1 'polypeptide(L)'
;ADLGAFDVLLVAMTPEQCVPLLAECEALAAVAREVRSSPCWALMAAFPQRLAVDFDAAFVEGSPLAWIARNASKPGRADAECWVAHASTEWSQAHLEDQAEAIAAALLQALARVTNASS
;
A
#
# COMPACT_ATOMS: atom_id res chain seq x y z
N ALA A 1 5.49 0.25 33.00
CA ALA A 1 6.83 -0.34 33.16
C ALA A 1 7.84 0.76 32.87
N ASP A 2 8.87 0.88 33.69
CA ASP A 2 10.01 1.77 33.40
C ASP A 2 10.80 1.17 32.23
N LEU A 3 11.05 1.98 31.19
CA LEU A 3 11.77 1.55 29.99
C LEU A 3 13.30 1.65 30.16
N GLY A 4 13.77 2.31 31.23
CA GLY A 4 15.18 2.53 31.51
C GLY A 4 15.71 3.86 30.95
N ALA A 5 16.98 4.14 31.26
CA ALA A 5 17.71 5.31 30.78
C ALA A 5 18.53 4.95 29.54
N PHE A 6 18.54 5.84 28.55
CA PHE A 6 19.26 5.68 27.30
C PHE A 6 20.02 6.95 26.95
N ASP A 7 21.22 6.80 26.37
CA ASP A 7 22.03 7.94 25.91
C ASP A 7 21.54 8.50 24.56
N VAL A 8 20.83 7.69 23.76
CA VAL A 8 20.36 8.03 22.40
C VAL A 8 18.98 7.47 22.14
N LEU A 9 18.12 8.25 21.48
CA LEU A 9 16.81 7.83 20.96
C LEU A 9 16.82 7.85 19.43
N LEU A 10 16.45 6.74 18.80
CA LEU A 10 16.21 6.63 17.36
C LEU A 10 14.71 6.46 17.10
N VAL A 11 14.12 7.38 16.36
CA VAL A 11 12.69 7.33 15.99
C VAL A 11 12.57 6.93 14.51
N ALA A 12 12.09 5.71 14.24
CA ALA A 12 12.04 5.11 12.91
C ALA A 12 10.60 4.69 12.52
N MET A 13 9.67 5.64 12.60
CA MET A 13 8.25 5.45 12.31
C MET A 13 7.72 6.53 11.36
N THR A 14 6.43 6.51 11.02
CA THR A 14 5.90 7.53 10.10
C THR A 14 5.96 8.92 10.73
N PRO A 15 6.13 9.99 9.93
CA PRO A 15 6.28 11.35 10.45
C PRO A 15 5.16 11.76 11.43
N GLU A 16 3.92 11.37 11.14
CA GLU A 16 2.75 11.67 11.96
C GLU A 16 2.84 11.01 13.35
N GLN A 17 3.43 9.81 13.42
CA GLN A 17 3.64 9.08 14.67
C GLN A 17 4.89 9.58 15.44
N CYS A 18 5.84 10.22 14.74
CA CYS A 18 7.05 10.78 15.37
C CYS A 18 6.75 12.02 16.21
N VAL A 19 5.79 12.87 15.80
CA VAL A 19 5.56 14.19 16.43
C VAL A 19 5.36 14.12 17.94
N PRO A 20 4.53 13.22 18.50
CA PRO A 20 4.35 13.12 19.95
C PRO A 20 5.61 12.69 20.70
N LEU A 21 6.47 11.89 20.07
CA LEU A 21 7.73 11.42 20.67
C LEU A 21 8.84 12.47 20.64
N LEU A 22 8.70 13.47 19.77
CA LEU A 22 9.66 14.56 19.57
C LEU A 22 9.21 15.87 20.25
N ALA A 23 8.19 15.82 21.13
CA ALA A 23 7.62 17.01 21.75
C ALA A 23 8.65 17.89 22.49
N GLU A 24 9.69 17.27 23.06
CA GLU A 24 10.80 17.95 23.76
C GLU A 24 11.90 18.47 22.81
N CYS A 25 11.80 18.20 21.50
CA CYS A 25 12.74 18.63 20.48
C CYS A 25 12.00 19.29 19.30
N GLU A 26 11.57 20.53 19.52
CA GLU A 26 10.71 21.28 18.59
C GLU A 26 11.29 21.38 17.17
N ALA A 27 12.61 21.52 17.02
CA ALA A 27 13.24 21.56 15.69
C ALA A 27 12.99 20.27 14.88
N LEU A 28 13.04 19.11 15.53
CA LEU A 28 12.75 17.83 14.87
C LEU A 28 11.25 17.60 14.71
N ALA A 29 10.44 18.00 15.71
CA ALA A 29 8.99 17.92 15.62
C ALA A 29 8.42 18.78 14.48
N ALA A 30 9.01 19.96 14.24
CA ALA A 30 8.64 20.84 13.13
C ALA A 30 8.91 20.17 11.77
N VAL A 31 10.10 19.59 11.59
CA VAL A 31 10.44 18.84 10.37
C VAL A 31 9.49 17.67 10.15
N ALA A 32 9.18 16.90 11.21
CA ALA A 32 8.23 15.79 11.11
C ALA A 32 6.81 16.27 10.73
N ARG A 33 6.37 17.42 11.27
CA ARG A 33 5.07 18.03 10.95
C ARG A 33 4.95 18.57 9.53
N GLU A 34 6.04 18.79 8.82
CA GLU A 34 5.98 19.27 7.42
C GLU A 34 5.80 18.13 6.42
N VAL A 35 6.14 16.90 6.80
CA VAL A 35 5.94 15.73 5.95
C VAL A 35 4.48 15.29 5.99
N ARG A 36 3.94 14.93 4.82
CA ARG A 36 2.60 14.35 4.68
C ARG A 36 2.71 13.00 3.99
N SER A 37 2.25 11.95 4.65
CA SER A 37 2.07 10.65 4.03
C SER A 37 0.80 10.64 3.18
N SER A 38 0.88 10.09 1.96
CA SER A 38 -0.30 9.84 1.13
C SER A 38 -0.88 8.46 1.44
N PRO A 39 -2.21 8.31 1.55
CA PRO A 39 -2.82 7.01 1.73
C PRO A 39 -2.66 6.15 0.46
N CYS A 40 -2.67 4.82 0.64
CA CYS A 40 -2.65 3.87 -0.46
C CYS A 40 -3.48 2.64 -0.07
N TRP A 41 -4.58 2.41 -0.79
CA TRP A 41 -5.28 1.13 -0.72
C TRP A 41 -4.51 0.07 -1.49
N ALA A 42 -4.41 -1.13 -0.91
CA ALA A 42 -3.79 -2.29 -1.54
C ALA A 42 -4.74 -3.49 -1.50
N LEU A 43 -4.88 -4.17 -2.64
CA LEU A 43 -5.62 -5.42 -2.78
C LEU A 43 -4.65 -6.58 -2.98
N MET A 44 -4.89 -7.68 -2.27
CA MET A 44 -4.31 -8.98 -2.60
C MET A 44 -5.41 -9.91 -3.10
N ALA A 45 -5.27 -10.43 -4.32
CA ALA A 45 -6.25 -11.29 -4.97
C ALA A 45 -5.61 -12.61 -5.40
N ALA A 46 -6.20 -13.73 -4.99
CA ALA A 46 -5.78 -15.07 -5.37
C ALA A 46 -6.74 -15.65 -6.40
N PHE A 47 -6.18 -16.35 -7.39
CA PHE A 47 -6.91 -16.99 -8.48
C PHE A 47 -6.60 -18.49 -8.50
N PRO A 48 -7.56 -19.33 -8.93
CA PRO A 48 -7.33 -20.78 -9.02
C PRO A 48 -6.38 -21.15 -10.17
N GLN A 49 -6.25 -20.29 -11.17
CA GLN A 49 -5.44 -20.51 -12.37
C GLN A 49 -4.69 -19.24 -12.72
N ARG A 50 -3.55 -19.40 -13.41
CA ARG A 50 -2.74 -18.28 -13.90
C ARG A 50 -3.55 -17.36 -14.81
N LEU A 51 -3.46 -16.05 -14.60
CA LEU A 51 -4.06 -15.08 -15.50
C LEU A 51 -3.32 -15.08 -16.85
N ALA A 52 -4.07 -14.98 -17.94
CA ALA A 52 -3.54 -15.03 -19.31
C ALA A 52 -2.94 -13.67 -19.74
N VAL A 53 -1.97 -13.18 -18.99
CA VAL A 53 -1.19 -11.96 -19.26
C VAL A 53 0.28 -12.31 -19.49
N ASP A 54 0.95 -11.52 -20.32
CA ASP A 54 2.36 -11.69 -20.71
C ASP A 54 3.35 -10.94 -19.81
N PHE A 55 2.84 -10.24 -18.79
CA PHE A 55 3.62 -9.52 -17.80
C PHE A 55 3.38 -10.06 -16.39
N ASP A 56 4.39 -9.92 -15.53
CA ASP A 56 4.28 -10.22 -14.09
C ASP A 56 4.07 -8.96 -13.25
N ALA A 57 4.19 -7.77 -13.84
CA ALA A 57 3.85 -6.50 -13.20
C ALA A 57 3.60 -5.41 -14.24
N ALA A 58 2.81 -4.39 -13.88
CA ALA A 58 2.53 -3.26 -14.74
C ALA A 58 2.24 -1.97 -13.94
N PHE A 59 2.69 -0.84 -14.47
CA PHE A 59 2.13 0.47 -14.11
C PHE A 59 0.83 0.67 -14.90
N VAL A 60 -0.18 1.25 -14.24
CA VAL A 60 -1.50 1.43 -14.84
C VAL A 60 -1.88 2.90 -14.77
N GLU A 61 -2.26 3.47 -15.91
CA GLU A 61 -2.74 4.85 -16.03
C GLU A 61 -4.25 4.88 -16.28
N GLY A 62 -4.92 5.97 -15.91
CA GLY A 62 -6.36 6.14 -16.15
C GLY A 62 -7.25 5.13 -15.42
N SER A 63 -6.77 4.57 -14.31
CA SER A 63 -7.42 3.51 -13.53
C SER A 63 -7.40 3.84 -12.04
N PRO A 64 -8.32 3.26 -11.23
CA PRO A 64 -8.17 3.20 -9.78
C PRO A 64 -6.83 2.62 -9.33
N LEU A 65 -6.22 1.74 -10.15
CA LEU A 65 -4.92 1.13 -9.89
C LEU A 65 -3.80 1.96 -10.48
N ALA A 66 -2.68 2.07 -9.77
CA ALA A 66 -1.43 2.65 -10.28
C ALA A 66 -0.36 1.59 -10.55
N TRP A 67 -0.42 0.45 -9.85
CA TRP A 67 0.57 -0.61 -9.96
C TRP A 67 -0.04 -1.97 -9.65
N ILE A 68 0.32 -2.99 -10.42
CA ILE A 68 -0.04 -4.38 -10.16
C ILE A 68 1.19 -5.27 -10.30
N ALA A 69 1.26 -6.33 -9.49
CA ALA A 69 2.32 -7.33 -9.57
C ALA A 69 1.83 -8.72 -9.17
N ARG A 70 2.17 -9.72 -9.98
CA ARG A 70 2.04 -11.14 -9.67
C ARG A 70 3.00 -11.47 -8.54
N ASN A 71 2.46 -11.86 -7.40
CA ASN A 71 3.25 -12.13 -6.20
C ASN A 71 4.09 -13.41 -6.33
N ALA A 72 3.62 -14.40 -7.11
CA ALA A 72 4.32 -15.67 -7.36
C ALA A 72 5.62 -15.53 -8.17
N SER A 73 5.80 -14.45 -8.94
CA SER A 73 7.03 -14.25 -9.72
C SER A 73 8.21 -13.78 -8.84
N LYS A 74 7.96 -13.44 -7.57
CA LYS A 74 9.00 -12.95 -6.65
C LYS A 74 9.80 -14.11 -6.05
N PRO A 75 11.13 -13.99 -5.89
CA PRO A 75 11.95 -15.03 -5.29
C PRO A 75 11.46 -15.49 -3.92
N GLY A 76 11.38 -16.81 -3.70
CA GLY A 76 11.01 -17.41 -2.41
C GLY A 76 9.52 -17.34 -2.07
N ARG A 77 8.63 -17.10 -3.04
CA ARG A 77 7.17 -17.14 -2.84
C ARG A 77 6.57 -18.47 -3.26
N ALA A 78 5.43 -18.80 -2.66
CA ALA A 78 4.63 -19.97 -3.03
C ALA A 78 4.04 -19.79 -4.43
N ASP A 79 3.84 -20.90 -5.14
CA ASP A 79 3.42 -20.94 -6.54
C ASP A 79 1.91 -20.64 -6.75
N ALA A 80 1.27 -20.01 -5.76
CA ALA A 80 -0.13 -19.64 -5.84
C ALA A 80 -0.31 -18.44 -6.79
N GLU A 81 -1.26 -18.52 -7.73
CA GLU A 81 -1.59 -17.37 -8.57
C GLU A 81 -2.19 -16.26 -7.71
N CYS A 82 -1.36 -15.31 -7.31
CA CYS A 82 -1.73 -14.23 -6.42
C CYS A 82 -1.20 -12.92 -7.00
N TRP A 83 -2.03 -11.89 -6.99
CA TRP A 83 -1.68 -10.54 -7.43
C TRP A 83 -1.78 -9.57 -6.26
N VAL A 84 -0.83 -8.64 -6.19
CA VAL A 84 -0.90 -7.45 -5.35
C VAL A 84 -1.16 -6.27 -6.27
N ALA A 85 -2.18 -5.49 -5.96
CA ALA A 85 -2.59 -4.32 -6.71
C ALA A 85 -2.64 -3.11 -5.78
N HIS A 86 -1.92 -2.05 -6.12
CA HIS A 86 -1.93 -0.79 -5.39
C HIS A 86 -2.79 0.23 -6.12
N ALA A 87 -3.73 0.82 -5.39
CA ALA A 87 -4.53 1.92 -5.88
C ALA A 87 -3.65 3.18 -6.10
N SER A 88 -4.08 4.04 -7.01
CA SER A 88 -3.46 5.35 -7.19
C SER A 88 -3.65 6.20 -5.94
N THR A 89 -2.76 7.18 -5.75
CA THR A 89 -2.84 8.11 -4.63
C THR A 89 -4.16 8.89 -4.66
N GLU A 90 -4.54 9.41 -5.82
CA GLU A 90 -5.79 10.17 -5.99
C GLU A 90 -7.02 9.33 -5.63
N TRP A 91 -7.09 8.10 -6.13
CA TRP A 91 -8.20 7.20 -5.82
C TRP A 91 -8.21 6.83 -4.34
N SER A 92 -7.04 6.54 -3.76
CA SER A 92 -6.92 6.19 -2.34
C SER A 92 -7.33 7.33 -1.41
N GLN A 93 -7.05 8.59 -1.79
CA GLN A 93 -7.49 9.76 -1.04
C GLN A 93 -9.01 9.94 -1.12
N ALA A 94 -9.59 9.77 -2.31
CA ALA A 94 -11.04 9.90 -2.52
C ALA A 94 -11.85 8.83 -1.77
N HIS A 95 -11.25 7.67 -1.53
CA HIS A 95 -11.88 6.50 -0.94
C HIS A 95 -11.28 6.12 0.43
N LEU A 96 -10.66 7.07 1.14
CA LEU A 96 -9.91 6.77 2.38
C LEU A 96 -10.79 6.14 3.47
N GLU A 97 -12.02 6.62 3.62
CA GLU A 97 -12.95 6.24 4.71
C GLU A 97 -13.98 5.18 4.27
N ASP A 98 -13.84 4.68 3.05
CA ASP A 98 -14.74 3.67 2.50
C ASP A 98 -14.47 2.29 3.10
N GLN A 99 -15.50 1.45 3.10
CA GLN A 99 -15.41 0.11 3.69
C GLN A 99 -14.52 -0.82 2.85
N ALA A 100 -13.68 -1.60 3.52
CA ALA A 100 -12.68 -2.47 2.89
C ALA A 100 -13.29 -3.45 1.87
N GLU A 101 -14.50 -3.95 2.10
CA GLU A 101 -15.22 -4.85 1.19
C GLU A 101 -15.60 -4.15 -0.12
N ALA A 102 -16.04 -2.89 -0.04
CA ALA A 102 -16.38 -2.09 -1.21
C ALA A 102 -15.13 -1.75 -2.02
N ILE A 103 -14.02 -1.42 -1.33
CA ILE A 103 -12.72 -1.19 -1.95
C ILE A 103 -12.18 -2.44 -2.63
N ALA A 104 -12.24 -3.59 -1.96
CA ALA A 104 -11.80 -4.85 -2.53
C ALA A 104 -12.57 -5.18 -3.80
N ALA A 105 -13.90 -5.00 -3.81
CA ALA A 105 -14.72 -5.20 -5.00
C ALA A 105 -14.35 -4.24 -6.14
N ALA A 106 -14.15 -2.95 -5.85
CA ALA A 106 -13.78 -1.95 -6.84
C ALA A 106 -12.39 -2.20 -7.45
N LEU A 107 -11.39 -2.50 -6.61
CA LEU A 107 -10.03 -2.79 -7.06
C LEU A 107 -9.93 -4.14 -7.79
N LEU A 108 -10.75 -5.13 -7.42
CA LEU A 108 -10.81 -6.41 -8.14
C LEU A 108 -11.41 -6.22 -9.55
N GLN A 109 -12.44 -5.39 -9.69
CA GLN A 109 -12.97 -5.01 -11.00
C GLN A 109 -11.94 -4.25 -11.84
N ALA A 110 -11.19 -3.33 -11.23
CA ALA A 110 -10.12 -2.62 -11.92
C ALA A 110 -9.01 -3.58 -12.37
N LEU A 111 -8.61 -4.53 -11.53
CA LEU A 111 -7.62 -5.55 -11.86
C LEU A 111 -8.09 -6.41 -13.04
N ALA A 112 -9.33 -6.89 -13.00
CA ALA A 112 -9.93 -7.68 -14.08
C ALA A 112 -9.90 -6.95 -15.44
N ARG A 113 -10.18 -5.63 -15.45
CA ARG A 113 -10.09 -4.81 -16.67
C ARG A 113 -8.66 -4.69 -17.20
N VAL A 114 -7.67 -4.54 -16.31
CA VAL A 114 -6.26 -4.43 -16.72
C VAL A 114 -5.72 -5.75 -17.26
N THR A 115 -6.11 -6.88 -16.66
CA THR A 115 -5.60 -8.21 -17.04
C THR A 115 -6.45 -8.88 -18.11
N ASN A 116 -7.54 -8.26 -18.57
CA ASN A 116 -8.59 -8.90 -19.39
C ASN A 116 -9.09 -10.23 -18.79
N ALA A 117 -9.03 -10.37 -17.46
CA ALA A 117 -9.53 -11.56 -16.79
C ALA A 117 -11.06 -11.44 -16.69
N SER A 118 -11.80 -12.40 -17.25
CA SER A 118 -13.25 -12.44 -17.07
C SER A 118 -13.57 -12.82 -15.63
N SER A 119 -14.43 -12.03 -14.99
CA SER A 119 -14.95 -12.22 -13.62
C SER A 119 -15.75 -13.50 -13.46
#